data_AF-A0A7H0KB91-F1
#
_entry.id   AF-A0A7H0KB91-F1
#
_cell.length_a   1.000
_cell.length_b   1.000
_cell.length_c   1.000
_cell.angle_alpha   90.00
_cell.angle_beta   90.00
_cell.angle_gamma   90.00
#
_symmetry.space_group_name_H-M   'P 1'
#
loop_
_entity.id
_entity.type
_entity.pdbx_description
1 polymer ?
#
loop_
_entity_poly.entity_id
_entity_poly.type
_entity_poly.pdbx_seq_one_letter_code
_entity_poly.pdbx_strand_id
1 'polypeptide(L)'
;MSTGHTHTGAHGCEATHRLLCELFDEDTTAERREAITSDLASCPECMAIARSERDVRAMVRDCCGPAKAPEPLRQRIIASITTVTYTEVQYR
;
A
#
# COMPACT_ATOMS: atom_id res chain seq x y z
N MET A 1 -9.74 -16.53 12.61
CA MET A 1 -9.94 -17.79 11.87
C MET A 1 -8.62 -18.16 11.22
N SER A 2 -7.91 -19.15 11.75
CA SER A 2 -6.71 -19.69 11.09
C SER A 2 -7.14 -20.50 9.88
N THR A 3 -6.92 -19.97 8.69
CA THR A 3 -6.97 -20.77 7.47
C THR A 3 -5.76 -21.71 7.51
N GLY A 4 -5.95 -22.88 8.14
CA GLY A 4 -4.94 -23.91 8.23
C GLY A 4 -4.64 -24.45 6.84
N HIS A 5 -3.49 -24.06 6.29
CA HIS A 5 -2.97 -24.56 5.03
C HIS A 5 -1.58 -25.13 5.27
N THR A 6 -1.32 -26.30 4.72
CA THR A 6 -0.07 -27.05 4.88
C THR A 6 0.98 -26.44 3.95
N HIS A 7 1.86 -25.59 4.48
CA HIS A 7 2.99 -25.07 3.71
C HIS A 7 4.00 -26.19 3.44
N THR A 8 4.28 -26.46 2.17
CA THR A 8 5.31 -27.41 1.73
C THR A 8 6.70 -26.77 1.61
N GLY A 9 6.85 -25.48 1.95
CA GLY A 9 8.14 -24.76 1.95
C GLY A 9 8.67 -24.52 3.37
N ALA A 10 9.98 -24.21 3.47
CA ALA A 10 10.72 -24.01 4.73
C ALA A 10 10.23 -22.85 5.63
N HIS A 11 9.12 -22.20 5.29
CA HIS A 11 8.50 -21.12 6.03
C HIS A 11 7.07 -21.53 6.36
N GLY A 12 6.82 -21.89 7.63
CA GLY A 12 5.47 -22.24 8.10
C GLY A 12 4.51 -21.05 8.10
N CYS A 13 3.23 -21.32 8.37
CA CYS A 13 2.13 -20.33 8.39
C CYS A 13 2.42 -19.10 9.26
N GLU A 14 3.15 -19.27 10.37
CA GLU A 14 3.52 -18.18 11.27
C GLU A 14 4.54 -17.21 10.65
N ALA A 15 5.49 -17.72 9.85
CA ALA A 15 6.46 -16.89 9.15
C ALA A 15 5.79 -16.03 8.07
N THR A 16 4.82 -16.59 7.34
CA THR A 16 4.02 -15.84 6.37
C THR A 16 3.22 -14.72 7.04
N HIS A 17 2.59 -14.99 8.19
CA HIS A 17 1.85 -13.97 8.92
C HIS A 17 2.75 -12.80 9.34
N ARG A 18 3.96 -13.07 9.83
CA ARG A 18 4.93 -12.02 10.18
C ARG A 18 5.31 -11.16 8.98
N LEU A 19 5.55 -11.79 7.83
CA LEU A 19 5.85 -11.07 6.59
C LEU A 19 4.67 -10.20 6.13
N LEU A 20 3.43 -10.67 6.28
CA LEU A 20 2.24 -9.87 5.97
C LEU A 20 2.10 -8.67 6.91
N CYS A 21 2.33 -8.86 8.22
CA CYS A 21 2.34 -7.75 9.17
C CYS A 21 3.39 -6.71 8.77
N GLU A 22 4.60 -7.14 8.45
CA GLU A 22 5.69 -6.25 8.02
C GLU A 22 5.36 -5.55 6.69
N LEU A 23 4.72 -6.23 5.74
CA LEU A 23 4.33 -5.66 4.44
C LEU A 23 3.37 -4.47 4.58
N PHE A 24 2.42 -4.57 5.53
CA PHE A 24 1.38 -3.56 5.76
C PHE A 24 1.69 -2.59 6.90
N ASP A 25 2.89 -2.65 7.46
CA ASP A 25 3.37 -1.69 8.44
C ASP A 25 3.70 -0.34 7.73
N GLU A 26 3.40 0.76 8.43
CA GLU A 26 3.62 2.11 7.91
C GLU A 26 5.12 2.44 7.87
N ASP A 27 5.90 1.89 8.81
CA ASP A 27 7.34 2.13 8.95
C ASP A 27 8.21 1.30 8.00
N THR A 28 7.62 0.33 7.29
CA THR A 28 8.36 -0.50 6.32
C THR A 28 8.81 0.32 5.11
N THR A 29 10.05 0.14 4.68
CA THR A 29 10.58 0.85 3.50
C THR A 29 10.03 0.25 2.19
N ALA A 30 10.10 1.02 1.10
CA ALA A 30 9.62 0.56 -0.20
C ALA A 30 10.39 -0.70 -0.68
N GLU A 31 11.71 -0.71 -0.50
CA GLU A 31 12.58 -1.82 -0.88
C GLU A 31 12.22 -3.09 -0.10
N ARG A 32 11.89 -2.94 1.19
CA ARG A 32 11.49 -4.07 2.03
C ARG A 32 10.13 -4.63 1.61
N ARG A 33 9.16 -3.78 1.25
CA ARG A 33 7.87 -4.23 0.72
C ARG A 33 8.02 -5.02 -0.58
N GLU A 34 8.91 -4.58 -1.48
CA GLU A 34 9.20 -5.31 -2.71
C GLU A 34 9.83 -6.67 -2.45
N ALA A 35 10.81 -6.75 -1.54
CA ALA A 35 11.42 -8.02 -1.14
C ALA A 35 10.39 -9.00 -0.59
N ILE A 36 9.53 -8.55 0.35
CA ILE A 36 8.47 -9.39 0.92
C ILE A 36 7.48 -9.83 -0.17
N THR A 37 7.14 -8.95 -1.11
CA THR A 37 6.23 -9.27 -2.22
C THR A 37 6.84 -10.34 -3.13
N SER A 38 8.14 -10.27 -3.40
CA SER A 38 8.87 -11.29 -4.16
C SER A 38 8.88 -12.64 -3.44
N ASP A 39 9.10 -12.64 -2.11
CA ASP A 39 9.07 -13.87 -1.31
C ASP A 39 7.68 -14.53 -1.35
N LEU A 40 6.62 -13.72 -1.23
CA LEU A 40 5.23 -14.18 -1.31
C LEU A 40 4.84 -14.67 -2.72
N ALA A 41 5.49 -14.18 -3.78
CA ALA A 41 5.21 -14.61 -5.15
C ALA A 41 5.55 -16.09 -5.41
N SER A 42 6.39 -16.68 -4.56
CA SER A 42 6.72 -18.11 -4.62
C SER A 42 5.56 -19.03 -4.21
N CYS A 43 4.51 -18.49 -3.56
CA CYS A 43 3.34 -19.24 -3.10
C CYS A 43 2.03 -18.52 -3.47
N PRO A 44 1.23 -19.08 -4.40
CA PRO A 44 -0.03 -18.48 -4.84
C PRO A 44 -1.03 -18.22 -3.70
N GLU A 45 -1.10 -19.10 -2.71
CA GLU A 45 -2.01 -18.98 -1.57
C GLU A 45 -1.60 -17.82 -0.66
N CYS A 46 -0.31 -17.69 -0.33
CA CYS A 46 0.22 -16.57 0.44
C CYS A 46 -0.07 -15.23 -0.25
N MET A 47 0.08 -15.19 -1.57
CA MET A 47 -0.25 -14.01 -2.38
C MET A 47 -1.76 -13.71 -2.35
N ALA A 48 -2.63 -14.73 -2.36
CA ALA A 48 -4.08 -14.54 -2.26
C ALA A 48 -4.49 -13.96 -0.89
N ILE A 49 -3.85 -14.39 0.19
CA ILE A 49 -4.05 -13.84 1.53
C ILE A 49 -3.58 -12.38 1.59
N ALA A 50 -2.40 -12.07 1.04
CA ALA A 50 -1.89 -10.71 0.97
C ALA A 50 -2.84 -9.75 0.22
N ARG A 51 -3.43 -10.22 -0.89
CA ARG A 51 -4.44 -9.45 -1.63
C ARG A 51 -5.69 -9.21 -0.80
N SER A 52 -6.21 -10.24 -0.15
CA SER A 52 -7.39 -10.13 0.71
C SER A 52 -7.17 -9.12 1.85
N GLU A 53 -6.01 -9.17 2.50
CA GLU A 53 -5.63 -8.22 3.56
C GLU A 53 -5.55 -6.78 3.03
N ARG A 54 -4.97 -6.59 1.84
CA ARG A 54 -4.93 -5.28 1.17
C ARG A 54 -6.32 -4.74 0.89
N ASP A 55 -7.21 -5.58 0.38
CA ASP A 55 -8.59 -5.20 0.03
C ASP A 55 -9.39 -4.83 1.28
N VAL A 56 -9.24 -5.60 2.37
CA VAL A 56 -9.86 -5.29 3.67
C VAL A 56 -9.35 -3.95 4.21
N ARG A 57 -8.03 -3.70 4.16
CA ARG A 57 -7.45 -2.41 4.59
C ARG A 57 -7.92 -1.25 3.73
N ALA A 58 -8.07 -1.44 2.42
CA ALA A 58 -8.63 -0.43 1.54
C ALA A 58 -10.08 -0.10 1.94
N MET A 59 -10.93 -1.12 2.14
CA MET A 59 -12.30 -0.93 2.60
C MET A 59 -12.39 -0.20 3.94
N VAL A 60 -11.53 -0.54 4.90
CA VAL A 60 -11.46 0.15 6.20
C VAL A 60 -11.01 1.60 6.03
N ARG A 61 -10.01 1.86 5.16
CA ARG A 61 -9.57 3.23 4.86
C ARG A 61 -10.65 4.05 4.17
N ASP A 62 -11.48 3.45 3.33
CA ASP A 62 -12.57 4.16 2.66
C ASP A 62 -13.77 4.40 3.60
N CYS A 63 -14.06 3.46 4.49
CA CYS A 63 -15.13 3.59 5.48
C CYS A 63 -14.76 4.57 6.60
N CYS A 64 -13.52 4.53 7.07
CA CYS A 64 -13.06 5.23 8.27
C CYS A 64 -12.00 6.32 8.00
N GLY A 65 -11.64 6.57 6.74
CA GLY A 65 -10.66 7.59 6.36
C GLY A 65 -11.12 8.42 5.15
N PRO A 66 -10.79 9.72 5.07
CA PRO A 66 -10.10 10.59 6.04
C PRO A 66 -11.09 11.48 6.82
N ALA A 67 -10.72 11.90 8.02
CA ALA A 67 -11.27 13.15 8.58
C ALA A 67 -11.12 14.23 7.50
N LYS A 68 -12.25 14.76 7.01
CA LYS A 68 -12.32 15.72 5.91
C LYS A 68 -11.23 16.77 6.11
N ALA A 69 -10.24 16.82 5.21
CA ALA A 69 -9.16 17.80 5.28
C ALA A 69 -9.79 19.20 5.45
N PRO A 70 -9.29 20.05 6.37
CA PRO A 70 -9.83 21.38 6.56
C PRO A 70 -9.93 22.08 5.20
N GLU A 71 -11.14 22.49 4.83
CA GLU A 71 -11.44 23.12 3.54
C GLU A 71 -10.42 24.19 3.10
N PRO A 72 -9.91 25.09 3.98
CA PRO A 72 -8.89 26.05 3.59
C PRO A 72 -7.56 25.43 3.12
N LEU A 73 -7.12 24.31 3.69
CA LEU A 73 -5.91 23.60 3.23
C LEU A 73 -6.15 22.95 1.87
N ARG A 74 -7.33 22.35 1.69
CA ARG A 74 -7.72 21.72 0.44
C ARG A 74 -7.74 22.73 -0.72
N GLN A 75 -8.30 23.92 -0.50
CA GLN A 75 -8.33 24.99 -1.49
C GLN A 75 -6.92 25.49 -1.87
N ARG A 76 -6.02 25.65 -0.89
CA ARG A 76 -4.63 26.06 -1.14
C ARG A 76 -3.88 25.06 -2.03
N ILE A 77 -4.01 23.77 -1.74
CA ILE A 77 -3.35 22.72 -2.52
C ILE A 77 -3.88 22.70 -3.95
N ILE A 78 -5.20 22.73 -4.14
CA ILE A 78 -5.82 22.77 -5.48
C ILE A 78 -5.30 23.97 -6.28
N ALA A 79 -5.29 25.17 -5.68
CA ALA A 79 -4.76 26.37 -6.34
C ALA A 79 -3.29 26.18 -6.77
N SER A 80 -2.43 25.63 -5.91
CA SER A 80 -1.02 25.40 -6.24
C SER A 80 -0.80 24.39 -7.37
N ILE A 81 -1.62 23.34 -7.47
CA ILE A 81 -1.48 22.29 -8.49
C ILE A 81 -2.07 22.75 -9.83
N THR A 82 -3.15 23.53 -9.81
CA THR A 82 -3.84 24.00 -11.03
C THR A 82 -3.20 25.24 -11.65
N THR A 83 -2.21 25.86 -10.98
CA THR A 83 -1.53 27.05 -11.53
C THR A 83 -0.64 26.64 -12.72
N VAL A 84 -1.04 27.02 -13.92
CA VAL A 84 -0.25 26.84 -15.15
C VAL A 84 0.71 28.02 -15.31
N THR A 85 2.01 27.77 -15.28
CA THR A 85 3.05 28.74 -15.66
C THR A 85 3.44 28.50 -17.12
N TYR A 86 3.41 29.54 -17.96
CA TYR A 86 4.00 29.51 -19.30
C TYR A 86 5.29 30.32 -19.31
N THR A 87 6.24 29.90 -20.13
CA THR A 87 7.48 30.64 -20.37
C THR A 87 7.47 31.08 -21.83
N GLU A 88 7.43 32.39 -22.06
CA GLU A 88 7.48 32.94 -23.42
C GLU A 88 8.92 32.89 -23.93
N VAL A 89 9.14 32.20 -25.06
CA VAL A 89 10.46 32.10 -25.70
C VAL A 89 10.42 32.93 -26.99
N GLN A 90 11.10 34.08 -27.00
CA GLN A 90 11.26 34.88 -28.21
C GLN A 90 12.47 34.38 -29.00
N TYR A 91 12.21 33.91 -30.22
CA TYR A 91 13.26 33.60 -31.20
C TYR A 91 13.62 34.85 -31.99
N ARG A 92 14.92 35.15 -32.07
CA ARG A 92 15.52 36.23 -32.88
C ARG A 92 16.05 35.67 -34.20
#